data_AF-A0A1F6HS13-F1
#
_entry.id   AF-A0A1F6HS13-F1
#
_cell.length_a   1.000
_cell.length_b   1.000
_cell.length_c   1.000
_cell.angle_alpha   90.00
_cell.angle_beta   90.00
_cell.angle_gamma   90.00
#
_symmetry.space_group_name_H-M   'P 1'
#
loop_
_entity.id
_entity.type
_entity.pdbx_description
1 polymer ?
#
loop_
_entity_poly.entity_id
_entity_poly.type
_entity_poly.pdbx_seq_one_letter_code
_entity_poly.pdbx_strand_id
1 'polypeptide(L)'
;MVERATSNESVRRYIKGAHIMGAVAEATTGTPISSETLEKWESLFSSVRIVDDRVDNINSLEERQEFYKNVKMSLKGNAGVFSSDVQLSEAMNSVRSLSESLSERERANFLGALGGTLKVTEKIKTEENPDRFSFLTRLEGQFMSRAFISLLPDEYRKRSRYRNLAKIIVRIGRSGNSLDSFFDLPDDYKYGEVKIRPTLGNRVRLLKNSVCDVGYILKSVKPSKKLAGYLGCTVFGLTQNRSKKERLNTFQD
;
A
#
# COMPACT_ATOMS: atom_id res chain seq x y z
N MET A 1 6.71 10.43 -23.79
CA MET A 1 6.17 9.07 -24.09
C MET A 1 6.69 7.96 -23.17
N VAL A 2 7.50 8.26 -22.14
CA VAL A 2 8.07 7.27 -21.19
C VAL A 2 7.19 7.04 -19.96
N GLU A 3 6.35 8.01 -19.57
CA GLU A 3 5.46 7.94 -18.38
C GLU A 3 4.36 6.85 -18.46
N ARG A 4 3.94 6.41 -19.65
CA ARG A 4 2.86 5.42 -19.80
C ARG A 4 3.30 3.97 -19.56
N ALA A 5 4.60 3.67 -19.66
CA ALA A 5 5.12 2.32 -19.51
C ALA A 5 5.43 1.96 -18.06
N THR A 6 5.91 2.92 -17.27
CA THR A 6 6.21 2.76 -15.84
C THR A 6 4.95 2.63 -14.99
N SER A 7 3.88 3.37 -15.30
CA SER A 7 2.60 3.25 -14.56
C SER A 7 1.93 1.89 -14.78
N ASN A 8 2.03 1.31 -15.98
CA ASN A 8 1.47 -0.01 -16.29
C ASN A 8 2.17 -1.16 -15.54
N GLU A 9 3.49 -1.08 -15.34
CA GLU A 9 4.25 -2.13 -14.65
C GLU A 9 4.12 -2.03 -13.12
N SER A 10 4.01 -0.82 -12.55
CA SER A 10 3.72 -0.61 -11.13
C SER A 10 2.29 -1.03 -10.78
N VAL A 11 1.28 -0.62 -11.57
CA VAL A 11 -0.12 -1.04 -11.39
C VAL A 11 -0.26 -2.57 -11.46
N ARG A 12 0.44 -3.25 -12.38
CA ARG A 12 0.47 -4.72 -12.44
C ARG A 12 1.03 -5.39 -11.18
N ARG A 13 1.96 -4.77 -10.45
CA ARG A 13 2.47 -5.29 -9.17
C ARG A 13 1.46 -5.12 -8.04
N TYR A 14 0.78 -3.99 -8.05
CA TYR A 14 -0.28 -3.66 -7.09
C TYR A 14 -1.49 -4.61 -7.26
N ILE A 15 -1.85 -4.95 -8.49
CA ILE A 15 -2.82 -6.03 -8.80
C ILE A 15 -2.34 -7.38 -8.26
N LYS A 16 -1.06 -7.74 -8.41
CA LYS A 16 -0.50 -8.96 -7.79
C LYS A 16 -0.63 -8.95 -6.25
N GLY A 17 -0.54 -7.78 -5.62
CA GLY A 17 -0.80 -7.60 -4.19
C GLY A 17 -2.20 -8.05 -3.78
N ALA A 18 -3.22 -7.68 -4.56
CA ALA A 18 -4.60 -8.11 -4.34
C ALA A 18 -4.73 -9.65 -4.40
N HIS A 19 -4.13 -10.29 -5.41
CA HIS A 19 -4.14 -11.75 -5.54
C HIS A 19 -3.40 -12.47 -4.40
N ILE A 20 -2.30 -11.90 -3.89
CA ILE A 20 -1.58 -12.45 -2.73
C ILE A 20 -2.48 -12.41 -1.49
N MET A 21 -3.12 -11.28 -1.22
CA MET A 21 -4.08 -11.18 -0.12
C MET A 21 -5.24 -12.16 -0.30
N GLY A 22 -5.70 -12.35 -1.55
CA GLY A 22 -6.75 -13.30 -1.88
C GLY A 22 -6.36 -14.74 -1.57
N ALA A 23 -5.16 -15.15 -2.01
CA ALA A 23 -4.61 -16.48 -1.73
C ALA A 23 -4.39 -16.71 -0.23
N VAL A 24 -3.95 -15.70 0.51
CA VAL A 24 -3.80 -15.77 1.98
C VAL A 24 -5.16 -15.89 2.67
N ALA A 25 -6.16 -15.13 2.20
CA ALA A 25 -7.50 -15.21 2.74
C ALA A 25 -8.07 -16.60 2.58
N GLU A 26 -8.00 -17.16 1.36
CA GLU A 26 -8.41 -18.53 1.05
C GLU A 26 -7.66 -19.55 1.91
N ALA A 27 -6.34 -19.45 2.02
CA ALA A 27 -5.54 -20.37 2.83
C ALA A 27 -5.88 -20.30 4.34
N THR A 28 -6.35 -19.14 4.82
CA THR A 28 -6.71 -18.94 6.22
C THR A 28 -8.13 -19.43 6.51
N THR A 29 -9.09 -19.05 5.68
CA THR A 29 -10.53 -19.29 5.91
C THR A 29 -11.01 -20.60 5.30
N GLY A 30 -10.30 -21.14 4.30
CA GLY A 30 -10.77 -22.24 3.45
C GLY A 30 -11.82 -21.80 2.43
N THR A 31 -12.03 -20.50 2.24
CA THR A 31 -13.04 -19.94 1.34
C THR A 31 -12.38 -19.00 0.34
N PRO A 32 -12.56 -19.21 -0.98
CA PRO A 32 -12.04 -18.31 -2.00
C PRO A 32 -12.66 -16.91 -1.89
N ILE A 33 -11.84 -15.88 -2.07
CA ILE A 33 -12.31 -14.50 -2.22
C ILE A 33 -13.08 -14.39 -3.55
N SER A 34 -14.25 -13.73 -3.52
CA SER A 34 -15.05 -13.52 -4.74
C SER A 34 -14.33 -12.60 -5.72
N SER A 35 -14.59 -12.76 -7.02
CA SER A 35 -14.05 -11.87 -8.06
C SER A 35 -14.38 -10.41 -7.78
N GLU A 36 -15.60 -10.12 -7.32
CA GLU A 36 -16.02 -8.76 -6.94
C GLU A 36 -15.14 -8.16 -5.82
N THR A 37 -14.81 -8.94 -4.79
CA THR A 37 -13.95 -8.46 -3.68
C THR A 37 -12.53 -8.22 -4.17
N LEU A 38 -12.05 -9.09 -5.06
CA LEU A 38 -10.72 -8.97 -5.66
C LEU A 38 -10.63 -7.71 -6.54
N GLU A 39 -11.64 -7.45 -7.38
CA GLU A 39 -11.75 -6.23 -8.19
C GLU A 39 -11.78 -4.97 -7.31
N LYS A 40 -12.50 -4.99 -6.19
CA LYS A 40 -12.50 -3.88 -5.21
C LYS A 40 -11.09 -3.64 -4.64
N TRP A 41 -10.34 -4.70 -4.34
CA TRP A 41 -8.97 -4.58 -3.87
C TRP A 41 -8.00 -4.07 -4.95
N GLU A 42 -8.12 -4.56 -6.18
CA GLU A 42 -7.33 -4.08 -7.32
C GLU A 42 -7.59 -2.59 -7.61
N SER A 43 -8.86 -2.18 -7.56
CA SER A 43 -9.27 -0.78 -7.70
C SER A 43 -8.68 0.09 -6.59
N LEU A 44 -8.75 -0.36 -5.33
CA LEU A 44 -8.15 0.37 -4.21
C LEU A 44 -6.64 0.49 -4.36
N PHE A 45 -5.94 -0.60 -4.65
CA PHE A 45 -4.50 -0.61 -4.84
C PHE A 45 -4.07 0.34 -5.96
N SER A 46 -4.76 0.31 -7.10
CA SER A 46 -4.47 1.19 -8.24
C SER A 46 -4.67 2.65 -7.89
N SER A 47 -5.77 2.97 -7.18
CA SER A 47 -6.08 4.33 -6.77
C SER A 47 -5.08 4.89 -5.76
N VAL A 48 -4.72 4.08 -4.76
CA VAL A 48 -3.70 4.45 -3.76
C VAL A 48 -2.36 4.71 -4.45
N ARG A 49 -1.97 3.89 -5.42
CA ARG A 49 -0.70 4.07 -6.13
C ARG A 49 -0.65 5.37 -6.94
N ILE A 50 -1.76 5.79 -7.54
CA ILE A 50 -1.85 7.08 -8.24
C ILE A 50 -1.69 8.24 -7.25
N VAL A 51 -2.33 8.16 -6.08
CA VAL A 51 -2.20 9.19 -5.04
C VAL A 51 -0.77 9.26 -4.51
N ASP A 52 -0.15 8.11 -4.25
CA ASP A 52 1.24 7.97 -3.80
C ASP A 52 2.24 8.57 -4.80
N ASP A 53 2.12 8.20 -6.09
CA ASP A 53 2.93 8.80 -7.16
C ASP A 53 2.86 10.34 -7.17
N ARG A 54 1.66 10.90 -7.01
CA ARG A 54 1.48 12.35 -7.02
C ARG A 54 2.16 12.99 -5.82
N VAL A 55 2.06 12.37 -4.64
CA VAL A 55 2.72 12.84 -3.42
C VAL A 55 4.24 12.84 -3.57
N ASP A 56 4.80 11.79 -4.16
CA ASP A 56 6.24 11.62 -4.31
C ASP A 56 6.86 12.64 -5.27
N ASN A 57 6.09 13.07 -6.27
CA ASN A 57 6.51 14.09 -7.24
C ASN A 57 6.35 15.54 -6.74
N ILE A 58 5.80 15.76 -5.54
CA ILE A 58 5.68 17.11 -4.94
C ILE A 58 6.90 17.37 -4.04
N ASN A 59 7.71 18.36 -4.42
CA ASN A 59 8.94 18.72 -3.71
C ASN A 59 8.70 19.67 -2.52
N SER A 60 7.73 20.58 -2.62
CA SER A 60 7.41 21.55 -1.55
C SER A 60 6.59 20.89 -0.44
N LEU A 61 6.94 21.20 0.82
CA LEU A 61 6.16 20.75 1.97
C LEU A 61 4.76 21.35 1.96
N GLU A 62 4.65 22.63 1.62
CA GLU A 62 3.40 23.39 1.57
C GLU A 62 2.46 22.84 0.50
N GLU A 63 2.97 22.60 -0.71
CA GLU A 63 2.20 21.98 -1.79
C GLU A 63 1.73 20.57 -1.41
N ARG A 64 2.58 19.80 -0.74
CA ARG A 64 2.24 18.45 -0.30
C ARG A 64 1.14 18.47 0.78
N GLN A 65 1.20 19.42 1.71
CA GLN A 65 0.16 19.63 2.72
C GLN A 65 -1.18 20.02 2.10
N GLU A 66 -1.18 20.93 1.13
CA GLU A 66 -2.41 21.30 0.40
C GLU A 66 -2.95 20.11 -0.40
N PHE A 67 -2.09 19.33 -1.05
CA PHE A 67 -2.48 18.10 -1.73
C PHE A 67 -3.15 17.11 -0.77
N TYR A 68 -2.58 16.85 0.40
CA TYR A 68 -3.20 15.95 1.37
C TYR A 68 -4.54 16.46 1.91
N LYS A 69 -4.67 17.77 2.13
CA LYS A 69 -5.94 18.41 2.49
C LYS A 69 -6.98 18.21 1.39
N ASN A 70 -6.59 18.37 0.13
CA ASN A 70 -7.43 18.14 -1.03
C ASN A 70 -7.89 16.68 -1.16
N VAL A 71 -6.98 15.71 -0.95
CA VAL A 71 -7.36 14.28 -0.87
C VAL A 71 -8.35 14.04 0.27
N LYS A 72 -8.09 14.58 1.47
CA LYS A 72 -9.01 14.45 2.61
C LYS A 72 -10.39 15.07 2.34
N MET A 73 -10.45 16.20 1.65
CA MET A 73 -11.71 16.83 1.24
C MET A 73 -12.46 15.98 0.21
N SER A 74 -11.76 15.44 -0.78
CA SER A 74 -12.33 14.56 -1.79
C SER A 74 -12.88 13.26 -1.17
N LEU A 75 -12.17 12.66 -0.21
CA LEU A 75 -12.66 11.50 0.56
C LEU A 75 -13.93 11.80 1.40
N LYS A 76 -14.20 13.08 1.69
CA LYS A 76 -15.42 13.53 2.38
C LYS A 76 -16.55 13.91 1.43
N GLY A 77 -16.39 13.69 0.13
CA GLY A 77 -17.43 13.91 -0.88
C GLY A 77 -17.37 15.25 -1.60
N ASN A 78 -16.35 16.08 -1.38
CA ASN A 78 -16.17 17.32 -2.14
C ASN A 78 -15.68 16.98 -3.56
N ALA A 79 -16.62 17.03 -4.52
CA ALA A 79 -16.33 16.82 -5.93
C ALA A 79 -15.53 17.98 -6.53
N GLY A 80 -14.74 17.71 -7.58
CA GLY A 80 -14.08 18.74 -8.39
C GLY A 80 -12.70 19.20 -7.91
N VAL A 81 -12.22 18.74 -6.75
CA VAL A 81 -10.92 19.13 -6.20
C VAL A 81 -9.75 18.80 -7.16
N PHE A 82 -9.87 17.74 -7.95
CA PHE A 82 -8.85 17.29 -8.90
C PHE A 82 -9.35 17.30 -10.36
N SER A 83 -10.30 18.18 -10.71
CA SER A 83 -10.93 18.16 -12.04
C SER A 83 -9.97 18.38 -13.21
N SER A 84 -8.81 18.99 -12.97
CA SER A 84 -7.74 19.19 -13.97
C SER A 84 -6.79 18.00 -14.13
N ASP A 85 -6.76 17.06 -13.18
CA ASP A 85 -5.95 15.84 -13.25
C ASP A 85 -6.86 14.63 -13.42
N VAL A 86 -7.04 14.20 -14.68
CA VAL A 86 -7.97 13.12 -15.04
C VAL A 86 -7.67 11.82 -14.29
N GLN A 87 -6.40 11.42 -14.19
CA GLN A 87 -6.01 10.16 -13.54
C GLN A 87 -6.28 10.20 -12.03
N LEU A 88 -5.92 11.31 -11.38
CA LEU A 88 -6.18 11.47 -9.95
C LEU A 88 -7.68 11.60 -9.65
N SER A 89 -8.43 12.29 -10.51
CA SER A 89 -9.89 12.38 -10.42
C SER A 89 -10.54 10.99 -10.52
N GLU A 90 -10.12 10.17 -11.49
CA GLU A 90 -10.59 8.77 -11.64
C GLU A 90 -10.24 7.91 -10.43
N ALA A 91 -9.02 8.04 -9.89
CA ALA A 91 -8.60 7.35 -8.67
C ALA A 91 -9.47 7.75 -7.46
N MET A 92 -9.69 9.04 -7.27
CA MET A 92 -10.52 9.53 -6.16
C MET A 92 -11.99 9.14 -6.32
N ASN A 93 -12.53 9.14 -7.54
CA ASN A 93 -13.87 8.65 -7.83
C ASN A 93 -13.98 7.14 -7.56
N SER A 94 -12.95 6.36 -7.89
CA SER A 94 -12.91 4.92 -7.59
C SER A 94 -12.96 4.66 -6.08
N VAL A 95 -12.13 5.38 -5.30
CA VAL A 95 -12.15 5.29 -3.83
C VAL A 95 -13.50 5.71 -3.24
N ARG A 96 -14.13 6.74 -3.82
CA ARG A 96 -15.46 7.19 -3.43
C ARG A 96 -16.52 6.12 -3.71
N SER A 97 -16.55 5.53 -4.91
CA SER A 97 -17.47 4.44 -5.26
C SER A 97 -17.30 3.23 -4.35
N LEU A 98 -16.06 2.88 -4.00
CA LEU A 98 -15.78 1.83 -3.01
C LEU A 98 -16.39 2.18 -1.65
N SER A 99 -16.17 3.40 -1.16
CA SER A 99 -16.71 3.90 0.11
C SER A 99 -18.25 3.90 0.13
N GLU A 100 -18.90 4.29 -0.97
CA GLU A 100 -20.37 4.35 -1.10
C GLU A 100 -21.00 2.95 -1.13
N SER A 101 -20.26 1.92 -1.56
CA SER A 101 -20.72 0.52 -1.56
C SER A 101 -20.72 -0.15 -0.17
N LEU A 102 -20.16 0.51 0.85
CA LEU A 102 -20.02 -0.04 2.19
C LEU A 102 -21.17 0.34 3.11
N SER A 103 -21.47 -0.53 4.08
CA SER A 103 -22.34 -0.18 5.21
C SER A 103 -21.75 0.99 6.00
N GLU A 104 -22.58 1.76 6.71
CA GLU A 104 -22.14 2.98 7.41
C GLU A 104 -20.93 2.74 8.33
N ARG A 105 -20.95 1.66 9.11
CA ARG A 105 -19.84 1.27 9.99
C ARG A 105 -18.56 0.98 9.21
N GLU A 106 -18.66 0.23 8.13
CA GLU A 106 -17.48 -0.17 7.34
C GLU A 106 -16.94 0.98 6.49
N ARG A 107 -17.83 1.86 6.02
CA ARG A 107 -17.47 3.13 5.40
C ARG A 107 -16.67 4.01 6.36
N ALA A 108 -17.10 4.13 7.62
CA ALA A 108 -16.35 4.87 8.63
C ALA A 108 -14.97 4.24 8.90
N ASN A 109 -14.88 2.91 9.02
CA ASN A 109 -13.61 2.20 9.18
C ASN A 109 -12.68 2.42 7.97
N PHE A 110 -13.23 2.34 6.76
CA PHE A 110 -12.52 2.49 5.49
C PHE A 110 -11.94 3.89 5.35
N LEU A 111 -12.76 4.93 5.47
CA LEU A 111 -12.33 6.32 5.38
C LEU A 111 -11.37 6.70 6.53
N GLY A 112 -11.62 6.18 7.74
CA GLY A 112 -10.72 6.36 8.88
C GLY A 112 -9.35 5.72 8.65
N ALA A 113 -9.32 4.54 8.02
CA ALA A 113 -8.08 3.86 7.65
C ALA A 113 -7.30 4.65 6.58
N LEU A 114 -7.96 5.12 5.52
CA LEU A 114 -7.32 5.95 4.49
C LEU A 114 -6.78 7.27 5.04
N GLY A 115 -7.57 7.98 5.85
CA GLY A 115 -7.12 9.19 6.52
C GLY A 115 -5.96 8.94 7.49
N GLY A 116 -5.95 7.77 8.15
CA GLY A 116 -4.85 7.28 8.98
C GLY A 116 -3.57 7.07 8.17
N THR A 117 -3.66 6.42 7.01
CA THR A 117 -2.54 6.24 6.08
C THR A 117 -1.95 7.60 5.70
N LEU A 118 -2.75 8.52 5.14
CA LEU A 118 -2.27 9.84 4.68
C LEU A 118 -1.55 10.61 5.80
N LYS A 119 -2.13 10.60 7.01
CA LYS A 119 -1.51 11.24 8.18
C LYS A 119 -0.17 10.63 8.57
N VAL A 120 0.01 9.33 8.36
CA VAL A 120 1.28 8.65 8.65
C VAL A 120 2.28 8.90 7.53
N THR A 121 1.86 8.86 6.26
CA THR A 121 2.68 9.21 5.09
C THR A 121 3.27 10.62 5.26
N GLU A 122 2.45 11.61 5.62
CA GLU A 122 2.89 12.98 5.96
C GLU A 122 4.05 12.99 6.97
N LYS A 123 3.93 12.18 8.03
CA LYS A 123 4.95 12.10 9.08
C LYS A 123 6.23 11.44 8.58
N ILE A 124 6.11 10.34 7.84
CA ILE A 124 7.24 9.59 7.25
C ILE A 124 8.13 10.51 6.43
N LYS A 125 7.54 11.33 5.56
CA LYS A 125 8.27 12.24 4.65
C LYS A 125 9.09 13.31 5.41
N THR A 126 8.71 13.65 6.64
CA THR A 126 9.40 14.66 7.46
C THR A 126 10.25 14.06 8.60
N GLU A 127 10.20 12.75 8.81
CA GLU A 127 10.82 12.08 9.95
C GLU A 127 12.34 11.95 9.78
N GLU A 128 13.07 12.26 10.84
CA GLU A 128 14.54 12.25 10.87
C GLU A 128 15.10 11.18 11.79
N ASN A 129 14.28 10.64 12.72
CA ASN A 129 14.64 9.55 13.58
C ASN A 129 14.40 8.19 12.90
N PRO A 130 15.44 7.35 12.69
CA PRO A 130 15.29 6.07 11.97
C PRO A 130 14.37 5.04 12.66
N ASP A 131 14.34 5.00 13.99
CA ASP A 131 13.49 4.05 14.72
C ASP A 131 12.02 4.48 14.61
N ARG A 132 11.76 5.79 14.69
CA ARG A 132 10.43 6.34 14.48
C ARG A 132 9.97 6.19 13.04
N PHE A 133 10.85 6.42 12.06
CA PHE A 133 10.58 6.15 10.65
C PHE A 133 10.15 4.70 10.43
N SER A 134 10.93 3.74 10.93
CA SER A 134 10.57 2.31 10.82
C SER A 134 9.23 1.98 11.50
N PHE A 135 8.93 2.58 12.64
CA PHE A 135 7.63 2.42 13.29
C PHE A 135 6.49 2.99 12.44
N LEU A 136 6.67 4.19 11.87
CA LEU A 136 5.68 4.86 11.04
C LEU A 136 5.41 4.08 9.74
N THR A 137 6.45 3.59 9.05
CA THR A 137 6.31 2.74 7.86
C THR A 137 5.46 1.50 8.14
N ARG A 138 5.64 0.86 9.30
CA ARG A 138 4.78 -0.28 9.70
C ARG A 138 3.35 0.17 10.01
N LEU A 139 3.20 1.31 10.66
CA LEU A 139 1.88 1.85 11.01
C LEU A 139 1.07 2.22 9.77
N GLU A 140 1.71 2.77 8.74
CA GLU A 140 1.11 3.05 7.43
C GLU A 140 0.59 1.76 6.79
N GLY A 141 1.43 0.73 6.68
CA GLY A 141 1.02 -0.58 6.15
C GLY A 141 -0.15 -1.20 6.93
N GLN A 142 -0.19 -1.01 8.26
CA GLN A 142 -1.34 -1.43 9.07
C GLN A 142 -2.63 -0.66 8.72
N PHE A 143 -2.57 0.66 8.59
CA PHE A 143 -3.74 1.46 8.24
C PHE A 143 -4.24 1.08 6.85
N MET A 144 -3.33 0.97 5.88
CA MET A 144 -3.66 0.54 4.54
C MET A 144 -4.36 -0.83 4.53
N SER A 145 -3.83 -1.83 5.24
CA SER A 145 -4.48 -3.13 5.39
C SER A 145 -5.87 -3.07 6.00
N ARG A 146 -6.15 -2.13 6.92
CA ARG A 146 -7.50 -1.96 7.48
C ARG A 146 -8.51 -1.45 6.46
N ALA A 147 -8.06 -0.64 5.49
CA ALA A 147 -8.91 -0.25 4.36
C ALA A 147 -9.32 -1.48 3.54
N PHE A 148 -8.37 -2.36 3.19
CA PHE A 148 -8.66 -3.62 2.49
C PHE A 148 -9.61 -4.54 3.27
N ILE A 149 -9.42 -4.67 4.58
CA ILE A 149 -10.30 -5.48 5.44
C ILE A 149 -11.74 -4.94 5.44
N SER A 150 -11.92 -3.63 5.35
CA SER A 150 -13.26 -3.00 5.33
C SER A 150 -14.04 -3.37 4.06
N LEU A 151 -13.34 -3.67 2.96
CA LEU A 151 -13.91 -4.12 1.69
C LEU A 151 -14.30 -5.61 1.67
N LEU A 152 -14.01 -6.37 2.73
CA LEU A 152 -14.46 -7.76 2.81
C LEU A 152 -16.01 -7.83 2.93
N PRO A 153 -16.65 -8.79 2.26
CA PRO A 153 -18.09 -9.03 2.43
C PRO A 153 -18.46 -9.42 3.87
N ASP A 154 -19.68 -9.12 4.29
CA ASP A 154 -20.18 -9.46 5.64
C ASP A 154 -20.15 -10.95 5.94
N GLU A 155 -20.27 -11.79 4.90
CA GLU A 155 -20.13 -13.24 5.03
C GLU A 155 -18.78 -13.64 5.62
N TYR A 156 -17.70 -12.94 5.28
CA TYR A 156 -16.38 -13.17 5.85
C TYR A 156 -16.35 -12.78 7.33
N ARG A 157 -17.00 -11.67 7.71
CA ARG A 157 -17.07 -11.18 9.10
C ARG A 157 -17.75 -12.18 10.03
N LYS A 158 -18.72 -12.94 9.53
CA LYS A 158 -19.48 -13.96 10.27
C LYS A 158 -18.71 -15.28 10.47
N ARG A 159 -17.57 -15.48 9.80
CA ARG A 159 -16.79 -16.72 9.91
C ARG A 159 -15.98 -16.76 11.21
N SER A 160 -15.87 -17.95 11.81
CA SER A 160 -15.06 -18.20 13.01
C SER A 160 -13.59 -17.79 12.88
N ARG A 161 -13.04 -17.86 11.66
CA ARG A 161 -11.64 -17.50 11.36
C ARG A 161 -11.42 -16.03 10.97
N TYR A 162 -12.46 -15.21 10.90
CA TYR A 162 -12.36 -13.80 10.48
C TYR A 162 -11.33 -13.00 11.28
N ARG A 163 -11.35 -13.13 12.61
CA ARG A 163 -10.40 -12.41 13.49
C ARG A 163 -8.95 -12.79 13.19
N ASN A 164 -8.69 -14.05 12.82
CA ASN A 164 -7.35 -14.47 12.43
C ASN A 164 -6.97 -13.92 11.05
N LEU A 165 -7.90 -13.97 10.09
CA LEU A 165 -7.69 -13.37 8.77
C LEU A 165 -7.33 -11.89 8.86
N ALA A 166 -8.13 -11.10 9.59
CA ALA A 166 -7.88 -9.67 9.78
C ALA A 166 -6.50 -9.40 10.39
N LYS A 167 -6.09 -10.22 11.38
CA LYS A 167 -4.73 -10.14 11.96
C LYS A 167 -3.64 -10.44 10.93
N ILE A 168 -3.82 -11.48 10.11
CA ILE A 168 -2.85 -11.85 9.07
C ILE A 168 -2.73 -10.74 8.02
N ILE A 169 -3.84 -10.21 7.52
CA ILE A 169 -3.84 -9.13 6.52
C ILE A 169 -3.11 -7.89 7.06
N VAL A 170 -3.39 -7.46 8.30
CA VAL A 170 -2.67 -6.34 8.94
C VAL A 170 -1.17 -6.60 9.03
N ARG A 171 -0.77 -7.82 9.38
CA ARG A 171 0.65 -8.19 9.45
C ARG A 171 1.31 -8.19 8.08
N ILE A 172 0.59 -8.62 7.04
CA ILE A 172 1.06 -8.55 5.66
C ILE A 172 1.33 -7.10 5.26
N GLY A 173 0.41 -6.17 5.54
CA GLY A 173 0.63 -4.75 5.24
C GLY A 173 1.85 -4.19 5.96
N ARG A 174 2.00 -4.47 7.27
CA ARG A 174 3.17 -4.04 8.04
C ARG A 174 4.48 -4.55 7.45
N SER A 175 4.56 -5.84 7.15
CA SER A 175 5.78 -6.46 6.62
C SER A 175 6.04 -6.06 5.18
N GLY A 176 4.98 -5.97 4.36
CA GLY A 176 5.06 -5.58 2.96
C GLY A 176 5.60 -4.16 2.82
N ASN A 177 5.01 -3.21 3.54
CA ASN A 177 5.45 -1.81 3.50
C ASN A 177 6.89 -1.64 4.01
N SER A 178 7.28 -2.39 5.05
CA SER A 178 8.66 -2.35 5.54
C SER A 178 9.67 -2.94 4.56
N LEU A 179 9.29 -3.99 3.83
CA LEU A 179 10.14 -4.63 2.84
C LEU A 179 10.29 -3.73 1.60
N ASP A 180 9.20 -3.10 1.17
CA ASP A 180 9.18 -2.14 0.08
C ASP A 180 10.11 -0.96 0.40
N SER A 181 9.89 -0.27 1.53
CA SER A 181 10.78 0.79 1.99
C SER A 181 12.21 0.32 2.23
N PHE A 182 12.47 -0.94 2.58
CA PHE A 182 13.84 -1.45 2.71
C PHE A 182 14.59 -1.41 1.36
N PHE A 183 13.90 -1.71 0.26
CA PHE A 183 14.46 -1.68 -1.07
C PHE A 183 14.52 -0.26 -1.63
N ASP A 184 13.49 0.55 -1.38
CA ASP A 184 13.33 1.87 -1.99
C ASP A 184 14.05 3.00 -1.23
N LEU A 185 14.40 2.82 0.06
CA LEU A 185 15.09 3.83 0.88
C LEU A 185 16.29 4.54 0.21
N PRO A 186 17.17 3.88 -0.56
CA PRO A 186 18.24 4.57 -1.29
C PRO A 186 17.73 5.58 -2.31
N ASP A 187 16.70 5.21 -3.07
CA ASP A 187 16.11 6.07 -4.09
C ASP A 187 15.30 7.18 -3.43
N ASP A 188 14.43 6.84 -2.47
CA ASP A 188 13.60 7.82 -1.74
C ASP A 188 14.47 8.90 -1.07
N TYR A 189 15.63 8.51 -0.53
CA TYR A 189 16.60 9.47 0.01
C TYR A 189 17.26 10.30 -1.08
N LYS A 190 17.68 9.68 -2.19
CA LYS A 190 18.31 10.37 -3.33
C LYS A 190 17.39 11.44 -3.92
N TYR A 191 16.09 11.17 -3.99
CA TYR A 191 15.08 12.07 -4.52
C TYR A 191 14.48 13.02 -3.46
N GLY A 192 14.96 12.98 -2.22
CA GLY A 192 14.50 13.89 -1.16
C GLY A 192 13.09 13.60 -0.65
N GLU A 193 12.53 12.44 -0.98
CA GLU A 193 11.21 12.00 -0.52
C GLU A 193 11.23 11.68 0.98
N VAL A 194 12.34 11.16 1.49
CA VAL A 194 12.55 10.88 2.91
C VAL A 194 13.88 11.46 3.39
N LYS A 195 13.96 11.80 4.68
CA LYS A 195 15.17 12.38 5.29
C LYS A 195 16.15 11.33 5.85
N ILE A 196 15.73 10.07 5.93
CA ILE A 196 16.53 8.99 6.53
C ILE A 196 17.60 8.51 5.56
N ARG A 197 18.88 8.63 5.96
CA ARG A 197 20.01 8.11 5.16
C ARG A 197 19.91 6.59 4.96
N PRO A 198 20.22 6.06 3.76
CA PRO A 198 20.11 4.64 3.42
C PRO A 198 21.28 3.80 3.93
N THR A 199 21.68 3.98 5.19
CA THR A 199 22.70 3.15 5.82
C THR A 199 22.18 1.71 5.99
N LEU A 200 23.09 0.73 5.97
CA LEU A 200 22.71 -0.67 6.22
C LEU A 200 21.96 -0.82 7.55
N GLY A 201 22.38 -0.11 8.59
CA GLY A 201 21.71 -0.10 9.89
C GLY A 201 20.26 0.40 9.81
N ASN A 202 20.00 1.51 9.10
CA ASN A 202 18.64 2.03 8.92
C ASN A 202 17.76 1.10 8.09
N ARG A 203 18.32 0.47 7.06
CA ARG A 203 17.61 -0.54 6.28
C ARG A 203 17.26 -1.76 7.13
N VAL A 204 18.21 -2.31 7.90
CA VAL A 204 17.94 -3.44 8.81
C VAL A 204 16.88 -3.11 9.86
N ARG A 205 16.81 -1.86 10.36
CA ARG A 205 15.74 -1.42 11.28
C ARG A 205 14.34 -1.62 10.69
N LEU A 206 14.14 -1.32 9.40
CA LEU A 206 12.87 -1.55 8.70
C LEU A 206 12.45 -3.03 8.76
N LEU A 207 13.40 -3.95 8.57
CA LEU A 207 13.13 -5.39 8.58
C LEU A 207 12.98 -5.97 9.99
N LYS A 208 13.80 -5.53 10.95
CA LYS A 208 13.82 -6.06 12.33
C LYS A 208 12.42 -6.06 12.95
N ASN A 209 11.70 -4.95 12.77
CA ASN A 209 10.37 -4.78 13.34
C ASN A 209 9.29 -5.64 12.65
N SER A 210 9.58 -6.20 11.46
CA SER A 210 8.67 -7.00 10.65
C SER A 210 8.90 -8.52 10.76
N VAL A 211 10.00 -8.97 11.39
CA VAL A 211 10.31 -10.41 11.58
C VAL A 211 9.19 -11.14 12.33
N CYS A 212 8.66 -10.55 13.40
CA CYS A 212 7.55 -11.13 14.16
C CYS A 212 6.25 -11.20 13.34
N ASP A 213 6.05 -10.27 12.41
CA ASP A 213 4.90 -10.27 11.52
C ASP A 213 5.01 -11.41 10.50
N VAL A 214 6.18 -11.58 9.87
CA VAL A 214 6.48 -12.68 8.94
C VAL A 214 6.36 -14.03 9.63
N GLY A 215 6.97 -14.21 10.81
CA GLY A 215 6.90 -15.47 11.55
C GLY A 215 5.46 -15.87 11.92
N TYR A 216 4.62 -14.89 12.27
CA TYR A 216 3.21 -15.13 12.52
C TYR A 216 2.47 -15.54 11.24
N ILE A 217 2.71 -14.86 10.11
CA ILE A 217 2.08 -15.17 8.82
C ILE A 217 2.43 -16.61 8.42
N LEU A 218 3.71 -16.98 8.46
CA LEU A 218 4.18 -18.32 8.10
C LEU A 218 3.59 -19.42 9.00
N LYS A 219 3.44 -19.14 10.30
CA LYS A 219 2.79 -20.08 11.23
C LYS A 219 1.29 -20.23 10.98
N SER A 220 0.64 -19.14 10.56
CA SER A 220 -0.83 -19.07 10.46
C SER A 220 -1.37 -19.46 9.09
N VAL A 221 -0.56 -19.30 8.05
CA VAL A 221 -0.89 -19.63 6.67
C VAL A 221 -0.07 -20.86 6.29
N LYS A 222 -0.70 -22.03 6.17
CA LYS A 222 -0.01 -23.20 5.60
C LYS A 222 0.33 -22.86 4.14
N PRO A 223 1.62 -22.74 3.77
CA PRO A 223 1.98 -22.25 2.46
C PRO A 223 1.55 -23.26 1.39
N SER A 224 0.59 -22.87 0.55
CA SER A 224 0.24 -23.62 -0.65
C SER A 224 1.27 -23.36 -1.76
N LYS A 225 1.39 -24.27 -2.74
CA LYS A 225 2.25 -24.07 -3.92
C LYS A 225 1.95 -22.75 -4.63
N LYS A 226 0.66 -22.37 -4.70
CA LYS A 226 0.18 -21.11 -5.26
C LYS A 226 0.72 -19.90 -4.49
N LEU A 227 0.66 -19.92 -3.15
CA LEU A 227 1.19 -18.83 -2.32
C LEU A 227 2.71 -18.71 -2.41
N ALA A 228 3.43 -19.85 -2.42
CA ALA A 228 4.89 -19.85 -2.59
C ALA A 228 5.31 -19.25 -3.94
N GLY A 229 4.57 -19.57 -5.02
CA GLY A 229 4.78 -19.00 -6.35
C GLY A 229 4.59 -17.48 -6.38
N TYR A 230 3.52 -16.96 -5.74
CA TYR A 230 3.31 -15.51 -5.68
C TYR A 230 4.39 -14.79 -4.85
N LEU A 231 4.78 -15.34 -3.70
CA LEU A 231 5.81 -14.73 -2.85
C LEU A 231 7.18 -14.68 -3.54
N GLY A 232 7.58 -15.75 -4.24
CA GLY A 232 8.83 -15.78 -5.02
C GLY A 232 8.86 -14.73 -6.13
N CYS A 233 7.76 -14.57 -6.85
CA CYS A 233 7.63 -13.55 -7.91
C CYS A 233 7.69 -12.12 -7.37
N THR A 234 7.16 -11.85 -6.17
CA THR A 234 7.19 -10.51 -5.56
C THR A 234 8.61 -10.12 -5.15
N VAL A 235 9.34 -11.00 -4.46
CA VAL A 235 10.74 -10.74 -4.07
C VAL A 235 11.61 -10.52 -5.31
N PHE A 236 11.45 -11.36 -6.34
CA PHE A 236 12.18 -11.20 -7.60
C PHE A 236 11.83 -9.90 -8.33
N GLY A 237 10.54 -9.53 -8.35
CA GLY A 237 10.06 -8.28 -8.96
C GLY A 237 10.60 -7.02 -8.28
N LEU A 238 10.67 -7.00 -6.94
CA LEU A 238 11.29 -5.91 -6.17
C LEU A 238 12.77 -5.74 -6.54
N THR A 239 13.51 -6.84 -6.71
CA THR A 239 14.93 -6.79 -7.11
C THR A 239 15.15 -6.35 -8.56
N GLN A 240 14.26 -6.69 -9.51
CA GLN A 240 14.42 -6.33 -10.92
C GLN A 240 14.12 -4.85 -11.23
N ASN A 241 13.25 -4.19 -10.46
CA ASN A 241 12.87 -2.78 -10.69
C ASN A 241 14.06 -1.83 -10.54
N ARG A 242 14.97 -2.17 -9.62
CA ARG A 242 16.24 -1.48 -9.42
C ARG A 242 17.06 -1.41 -10.71
N SER A 243 17.15 -2.52 -11.45
CA SER A 243 17.91 -2.56 -12.71
C SER A 243 17.29 -1.73 -13.84
N LYS A 244 15.99 -1.41 -13.77
CA LYS A 244 15.29 -0.57 -14.77
C LYS A 244 15.37 0.91 -14.43
N LYS A 245 15.21 1.28 -13.14
CA LYS A 245 15.37 2.67 -12.66
C LYS A 245 16.84 3.13 -12.80
N GLU A 246 17.81 2.23 -12.59
CA GLU A 246 19.24 2.46 -12.89
C GLU A 246 19.47 2.65 -14.40
N ARG A 247 18.86 1.83 -15.27
CA ARG A 247 19.02 1.92 -16.73
C ARG A 247 18.40 3.16 -17.37
N LEU A 248 17.27 3.64 -16.86
CA LEU A 248 16.61 4.85 -17.39
C LEU A 248 17.38 6.13 -17.07
N ASN A 249 18.18 6.14 -16.00
CA ASN A 249 19.01 7.28 -15.62
C ASN A 249 20.36 7.32 -16.36
N THR A 250 20.86 6.21 -16.89
CA THR A 250 22.08 6.17 -17.72
C THR A 250 21.89 6.63 -19.17
N PHE A 251 20.66 6.94 -19.60
CA PHE A 251 20.37 7.46 -20.95
C PHE A 251 19.95 8.95 -20.93
N GLN A 252 20.14 9.64 -19.81
CA GLN A 252 19.92 11.10 -19.68
C GLN A 252 21.22 11.89 -19.49
N ASP A 253 22.38 11.25 -19.57
CA ASP A 253 23.69 11.89 -19.65
C ASP A 253 24.20 11.92 -21.10
#